data_AF-A0A938KBZ6-F1
#
_entry.id   AF-A0A938KBZ6-F1
#
_cell.length_a   1.000
_cell.length_b   1.000
_cell.length_c   1.000
_cell.angle_alpha   90.00
_cell.angle_beta   90.00
_cell.angle_gamma   90.00
#
_symmetry.space_group_name_H-M   'P 1'
#
loop_
_entity.id
_entity.type
_entity.pdbx_description
1 polymer ?
#
loop_
_entity_poly.entity_id
_entity_poly.type
_entity_poly.pdbx_seq_one_letter_code
_entity_poly.pdbx_strand_id
1 'polypeptide(L)'
;MNHPMKTLDRRSFLKTSTLAGFGLAASFARAAETPGPGRKFTIALSCGMIGVRGDPRKEIEWAAQFGFEAIEPSAAFLGKLADTELQAYLGEMKNRKLSWGAAGYQPAGPFGGRLPPNTGW
;
A
#
# COMPACT_ATOMS: atom_id res chain seq x y z
N MET A 1 -20.33 34.48 -56.51
CA MET A 1 -20.95 34.25 -55.19
C MET A 1 -19.83 34.13 -54.16
N ASN A 2 -19.62 35.15 -53.33
CA ASN A 2 -18.60 35.13 -52.27
C ASN A 2 -19.28 34.76 -50.95
N HIS A 3 -18.90 33.65 -50.31
CA HIS A 3 -19.42 33.27 -49.01
C HIS A 3 -18.72 34.06 -47.91
N PRO A 4 -19.44 34.74 -46.99
CA PRO A 4 -18.81 35.35 -45.83
C PRO A 4 -18.34 34.24 -44.86
N MET A 5 -17.03 34.21 -44.57
CA MET A 5 -16.51 33.36 -43.48
C MET A 5 -17.04 33.88 -42.15
N LYS A 6 -17.66 33.00 -41.35
CA LYS A 6 -18.10 33.29 -39.98
C LYS A 6 -16.87 33.46 -39.09
N THR A 7 -16.53 34.69 -38.74
CA THR A 7 -15.46 35.00 -37.77
C THR A 7 -15.94 34.62 -36.37
N LEU A 8 -15.33 33.62 -35.75
CA LEU A 8 -15.62 33.27 -34.36
C LEU A 8 -14.99 34.31 -33.42
N ASP A 9 -15.83 34.99 -32.64
CA ASP A 9 -15.39 35.99 -31.68
C ASP A 9 -14.72 35.34 -30.46
N ARG A 10 -13.55 35.87 -30.06
CA ARG A 10 -12.77 35.41 -28.90
C ARG A 10 -13.59 35.43 -27.62
N ARG A 11 -14.48 36.41 -27.47
CA ARG A 11 -15.35 36.55 -26.30
C ARG A 11 -16.45 35.48 -26.25
N SER A 12 -16.93 35.02 -27.41
CA SER A 12 -17.86 33.88 -27.49
C SER A 12 -17.18 32.56 -27.15
N PHE A 13 -15.91 32.39 -27.54
CA PHE A 13 -15.13 31.20 -27.15
C PHE A 13 -14.93 31.12 -25.63
N LEU A 14 -14.49 32.21 -24.99
CA LEU A 14 -14.26 32.24 -23.54
C LEU A 14 -15.52 31.94 -22.73
N LYS A 15 -16.68 32.45 -23.15
CA LYS A 15 -17.98 32.18 -22.48
C LYS A 15 -18.37 30.70 -22.56
N THR A 16 -18.15 30.06 -23.72
CA THR A 16 -18.46 28.65 -23.92
C THR A 16 -17.51 27.75 -23.11
N SER A 17 -16.23 28.09 -23.02
CA SER A 17 -15.24 27.31 -22.26
C SER A 17 -15.48 27.32 -20.74
N THR A 18 -16.01 28.41 -20.18
CA THR A 18 -16.29 28.48 -18.73
C THR A 18 -17.41 27.56 -18.26
N LEU A 19 -18.41 27.25 -19.11
CA LEU A 19 -19.51 26.35 -18.72
C LEU A 19 -19.07 24.87 -18.67
N ALA A 20 -18.09 24.48 -19.48
CA ALA A 20 -17.58 23.10 -19.50
C ALA A 20 -16.64 22.78 -18.32
N GLY A 21 -15.98 23.79 -17.75
CA GLY A 21 -15.02 23.60 -16.64
C GLY A 21 -15.66 23.28 -15.30
N PHE A 22 -16.85 23.83 -15.00
CA PHE A 22 -17.53 23.60 -13.72
C PHE A 22 -18.13 22.20 -13.58
N GLY A 23 -18.57 21.58 -14.68
CA GLY A 23 -19.07 20.20 -14.68
C GLY A 23 -17.97 19.16 -14.39
N LEU A 24 -16.71 19.46 -14.73
CA LEU A 24 -15.58 18.58 -14.46
C LEU A 24 -15.09 18.70 -13.00
N ALA A 25 -15.16 19.90 -12.40
CA ALA A 25 -14.74 20.14 -11.02
C ALA A 25 -15.59 19.37 -9.99
N ALA A 26 -16.89 19.17 -10.27
CA ALA A 26 -17.78 18.38 -9.41
C ALA A 26 -17.47 16.87 -9.45
N SER A 27 -16.84 16.38 -10.53
CA SER A 27 -16.45 14.97 -10.71
C SER A 27 -15.14 14.60 -10.02
N PHE A 28 -14.40 15.58 -9.52
CA PHE A 28 -13.21 15.38 -8.68
C PHE A 28 -13.50 15.45 -7.19
N ALA A 29 -14.78 15.59 -6.78
CA ALA A 29 -15.16 15.28 -5.42
C ALA A 29 -14.70 13.85 -5.15
N ARG A 30 -13.77 13.70 -4.19
CA ARG A 30 -13.22 12.40 -3.80
C ARG A 30 -14.38 11.42 -3.63
N ALA A 31 -14.45 10.43 -4.52
CA ALA A 31 -15.27 9.27 -4.28
C ALA A 31 -14.82 8.72 -2.93
N ALA A 32 -15.67 8.85 -1.92
CA ALA A 32 -15.50 8.11 -0.68
C ALA A 32 -15.46 6.64 -1.12
N GLU A 33 -14.34 5.98 -0.85
CA GLU A 33 -14.12 4.59 -1.21
C GLU A 33 -15.16 3.77 -0.45
N THR A 34 -16.24 3.38 -1.12
CA THR A 34 -17.17 2.38 -0.60
C THR A 34 -16.32 1.15 -0.27
N PRO A 35 -16.33 0.62 0.96
CA PRO A 35 -15.48 -0.52 1.30
C PRO A 35 -15.91 -1.68 0.41
N GLY A 36 -15.13 -1.96 -0.64
CA GLY A 36 -15.24 -3.19 -1.39
C GLY A 36 -14.95 -4.38 -0.48
N PRO A 37 -15.18 -5.62 -0.93
CA PRO A 37 -14.67 -6.78 -0.21
C PRO A 37 -13.19 -6.56 0.12
N GLY A 38 -12.85 -6.60 1.40
CA GLY A 38 -11.52 -6.23 1.89
C GLY A 38 -10.41 -6.94 1.12
N ARG A 39 -9.32 -6.22 0.85
CA ARG A 39 -8.18 -6.76 0.09
C ARG A 39 -7.66 -8.05 0.72
N LYS A 40 -7.30 -9.02 -0.13
CA LYS A 40 -6.78 -10.34 0.28
C LYS A 40 -5.25 -10.37 0.46
N PHE A 41 -4.56 -9.28 0.17
CA PHE A 41 -3.12 -9.13 0.31
C PHE A 41 -2.81 -8.19 1.46
N THR A 42 -1.62 -8.30 2.06
CA THR A 42 -1.08 -7.38 3.09
C THR A 42 -0.01 -6.46 2.51
N ILE A 43 0.24 -5.33 3.16
CA ILE A 43 1.33 -4.41 2.78
C ILE A 43 2.51 -4.64 3.72
N ALA A 44 3.63 -5.11 3.17
CA ALA A 44 4.83 -5.44 3.94
C ALA A 44 5.92 -4.37 3.79
N LEU A 45 6.52 -3.98 4.92
CA LEU A 45 7.75 -3.21 4.93
C LEU A 45 8.94 -4.17 4.77
N SER A 46 9.75 -3.93 3.74
CA SER A 46 10.98 -4.68 3.48
C SER A 46 12.13 -3.68 3.34
N CYS A 47 12.81 -3.37 4.44
CA CYS A 47 13.89 -2.38 4.43
C CYS A 47 15.04 -2.76 3.47
N GLY A 48 15.29 -4.06 3.28
CA GLY A 48 16.30 -4.56 2.36
C GLY A 48 16.01 -4.21 0.89
N MET A 49 14.75 -4.26 0.47
CA MET A 49 14.36 -3.98 -0.92
C MET A 49 14.47 -2.50 -1.30
N ILE A 50 14.36 -1.60 -0.33
CA ILE A 50 14.49 -0.15 -0.53
C ILE A 50 15.91 0.37 -0.27
N GLY A 51 16.89 -0.52 -0.04
CA GLY A 51 18.28 -0.15 0.22
C GLY A 51 18.51 0.56 1.55
N VAL A 52 17.54 0.54 2.45
CA VAL A 52 17.69 1.11 3.79
C VAL A 52 18.40 0.08 4.66
N ARG A 53 19.53 0.49 5.25
CA ARG A 53 20.17 -0.25 6.35
C ARG A 53 19.26 -0.17 7.57
N GLY A 54 18.21 -0.97 7.56
CA GLY A 54 17.23 -1.02 8.63
C GLY A 54 17.88 -1.59 9.88
N ASP A 55 17.79 -0.85 10.98
CA ASP A 55 17.90 -1.45 12.30
C ASP A 55 16.67 -2.36 12.46
N PRO A 56 16.83 -3.69 12.51
CA PRO A 56 15.69 -4.61 12.50
C PRO A 56 14.75 -4.43 13.70
N ARG A 57 15.23 -3.79 14.79
CA ARG A 57 14.39 -3.41 15.94
C ARG A 57 13.51 -2.20 15.62
N LYS A 58 14.01 -1.24 14.84
CA LYS A 58 13.23 -0.06 14.39
C LYS A 58 12.25 -0.38 13.28
N GLU A 59 12.47 -1.45 12.53
CA GLU A 59 11.57 -1.87 11.45
C GLU A 59 10.13 -2.11 11.94
N ILE A 60 9.97 -2.69 13.13
CA ILE A 60 8.66 -2.85 13.78
C ILE A 60 8.03 -1.48 14.11
N GLU A 61 8.81 -0.54 14.63
CA GLU A 61 8.33 0.80 14.94
C GLU A 61 7.90 1.56 13.67
N TRP A 62 8.71 1.54 12.62
CA TRP A 62 8.41 2.16 11.34
C TRP A 62 7.19 1.53 10.67
N ALA A 63 7.08 0.21 10.71
CA ALA A 63 5.92 -0.48 10.16
C ALA A 63 4.62 0.01 10.82
N ALA A 64 4.61 0.11 12.15
CA ALA A 64 3.48 0.66 12.89
C ALA A 64 3.25 2.16 12.59
N GLN A 65 4.31 2.95 12.50
CA GLN A 65 4.24 4.40 12.25
C GLN A 65 3.69 4.73 10.86
N PHE A 66 4.09 3.97 9.84
CA PHE A 66 3.74 4.24 8.43
C PHE A 66 2.55 3.40 7.93
N GLY A 67 1.91 2.60 8.79
CA GLY A 67 0.69 1.86 8.45
C GLY A 67 0.91 0.58 7.65
N PHE A 68 2.10 -0.02 7.76
CA PHE A 68 2.36 -1.36 7.25
C PHE A 68 1.72 -2.40 8.15
N GLU A 69 1.37 -3.55 7.56
CA GLU A 69 0.71 -4.65 8.26
C GLU A 69 1.64 -5.84 8.46
N ALA A 70 2.73 -5.87 7.70
CA ALA A 70 3.70 -6.93 7.75
C ALA A 70 5.12 -6.36 7.69
N ILE A 71 6.09 -7.14 8.15
CA ILE A 71 7.51 -6.81 8.03
C ILE A 71 8.29 -7.99 7.43
N GLU A 72 9.40 -7.66 6.79
CA GLU A 72 10.31 -8.61 6.16
C GLU A 72 11.76 -8.32 6.60
N PRO A 73 12.09 -8.57 7.88
CA PRO A 73 13.46 -8.38 8.35
C PRO A 73 14.39 -9.37 7.66
N SER A 74 15.65 -8.97 7.48
CA SER A 74 16.63 -9.81 6.79
C SER A 74 16.83 -11.17 7.48
N ALA A 75 16.95 -12.24 6.70
CA ALA A 75 17.23 -13.59 7.22
C ALA A 75 18.54 -13.64 8.04
N ALA A 76 19.54 -12.83 7.66
CA ALA A 76 20.80 -12.72 8.39
C ALA A 76 20.66 -12.11 9.79
N PHE A 77 19.65 -11.26 10.02
CA PHE A 77 19.30 -10.77 11.36
C PHE A 77 18.59 -11.86 12.16
N LEU A 78 17.55 -12.46 11.59
CA LEU A 78 16.77 -13.50 12.27
C LEU A 78 17.64 -14.69 12.68
N GLY A 79 18.56 -15.13 11.83
CA GLY A 79 19.48 -16.24 12.11
C GLY A 79 20.53 -15.96 13.19
N LYS A 80 20.66 -14.72 13.66
CA LYS A 80 21.57 -14.35 14.76
C LYS A 80 20.88 -14.24 16.12
N LEU A 81 19.55 -14.21 16.14
CA LEU A 81 18.79 -14.07 17.38
C LEU A 81 18.83 -15.37 18.18
N ALA A 82 19.03 -15.26 19.50
CA ALA A 82 18.74 -16.38 20.40
C ALA A 82 17.23 -16.60 20.49
N ASP A 83 16.80 -17.80 20.90
CA ASP A 83 15.38 -18.16 21.00
C ASP A 83 14.58 -17.16 21.86
N THR A 84 15.16 -16.70 22.98
CA THR A 84 14.54 -15.70 23.86
C THR A 84 14.36 -14.35 23.18
N GLU A 85 15.33 -13.93 22.38
CA GLU A 85 15.27 -12.67 21.64
C GLU A 85 14.27 -12.75 20.48
N LEU A 86 14.20 -13.90 19.80
CA LEU A 86 13.20 -14.16 18.77
C LEU A 86 11.78 -14.13 19.35
N GLN A 87 11.56 -14.73 20.53
CA GLN A 87 10.26 -14.67 21.20
C GLN A 87 9.89 -13.25 21.62
N ALA A 88 10.86 -12.46 22.11
CA ALA A 88 10.64 -11.05 22.42
C ALA A 88 10.26 -10.26 21.15
N TYR A 89 10.96 -10.50 20.04
CA TYR A 89 10.68 -9.88 18.74
C TYR A 89 9.28 -10.21 18.22
N LEU A 90 8.89 -11.49 18.25
CA LEU A 90 7.54 -11.96 17.92
C LEU A 90 6.46 -11.34 18.84
N GLY A 91 6.76 -11.20 20.13
CA GLY A 91 5.90 -10.54 21.09
C GLY A 91 5.64 -9.07 20.73
N GLU A 92 6.69 -8.35 20.32
CA GLU A 92 6.56 -6.96 19.88
C GLU A 92 5.74 -6.84 18.58
N MET A 93 5.99 -7.70 17.59
CA MET A 93 5.19 -7.76 16.36
C MET A 93 3.71 -7.98 16.68
N LYS A 94 3.40 -8.95 17.55
CA LYS A 94 2.03 -9.24 17.97
C LYS A 94 1.37 -8.06 18.66
N ASN A 95 2.08 -7.37 19.55
CA ASN A 95 1.56 -6.18 20.26
C ASN A 95 1.19 -5.05 19.29
N ARG A 96 1.91 -4.94 18.17
CA ARG A 96 1.67 -3.94 17.12
C ARG A 96 0.81 -4.46 15.96
N LYS A 97 0.27 -5.69 16.07
CA LYS A 97 -0.57 -6.35 15.06
C LYS A 97 0.14 -6.51 13.71
N LEU A 98 1.46 -6.68 13.71
CA LEU A 98 2.25 -6.93 12.51
C LEU A 98 2.34 -8.43 12.23
N SER A 99 2.27 -8.80 10.95
CA SER A 99 2.49 -10.16 10.47
C SER A 99 3.84 -10.31 9.77
N TRP A 100 4.19 -11.55 9.41
CA TRP A 100 5.30 -11.78 8.50
C TRP A 100 4.92 -11.41 7.07
N GLY A 101 5.86 -10.81 6.34
CA GLY A 101 5.76 -10.59 4.90
C GLY A 101 5.84 -11.89 4.09
N ALA A 102 5.82 -11.78 2.77
CA ALA A 102 5.79 -12.93 1.85
C ALA A 102 6.98 -13.89 2.01
N ALA A 103 8.12 -13.43 2.53
CA ALA A 103 9.30 -14.26 2.76
C ALA A 103 9.32 -14.98 4.12
N GLY A 104 8.31 -14.77 4.99
CA GLY A 104 8.27 -15.36 6.33
C GLY A 104 7.27 -16.51 6.46
N TYR A 105 7.74 -17.64 6.99
CA TYR A 105 6.92 -18.76 7.44
C TYR A 105 5.76 -18.26 8.31
N GLN A 106 4.53 -18.58 7.91
CA GLN A 106 3.31 -18.21 8.63
C GLN A 106 2.93 -19.30 9.64
N PRO A 107 2.97 -19.06 10.96
CA PRO A 107 2.15 -19.85 11.88
C PRO A 107 0.67 -19.47 11.64
N ALA A 108 -0.18 -20.48 11.47
CA ALA A 108 -1.58 -20.34 11.04
C ALA A 108 -2.33 -19.26 11.86
N GLY A 109 -2.59 -18.12 11.23
CA GLY A 109 -3.39 -17.02 11.76
C GLY A 109 -4.63 -16.76 10.89
N PRO A 110 -5.60 -15.95 11.37
CA PRO A 110 -6.94 -15.82 10.79
C PRO A 110 -6.98 -15.22 9.37
N PHE A 111 -5.84 -14.74 8.85
CA PHE A 111 -5.72 -14.16 7.50
C PHE A 111 -4.93 -15.03 6.52
N GLY A 112 -4.43 -16.20 6.96
CA GLY A 112 -3.69 -17.14 6.13
C GLY A 112 -4.59 -18.33 5.74
N GLY A 113 -5.11 -18.32 4.51
CA GLY A 113 -5.64 -19.55 3.93
C GLY A 113 -4.55 -20.63 3.96
N ARG A 114 -4.92 -21.86 4.31
CA ARG A 114 -4.05 -23.04 4.19
C ARG A 114 -3.45 -23.03 2.79
N LEU A 115 -2.12 -22.90 2.67
CA LEU A 115 -1.44 -23.13 1.40
C LEU A 115 -1.88 -24.52 0.89
N PRO A 116 -2.34 -24.64 -0.36
CA PRO A 116 -2.77 -25.92 -0.88
C PRO A 116 -1.61 -26.91 -0.78
N PRO A 117 -1.85 -28.17 -0.38
CA PRO A 117 -0.81 -29.13 -0.02
C PRO A 117 0.09 -29.60 -1.19
N ASN A 118 0.05 -28.94 -2.36
CA ASN A 118 0.82 -29.34 -3.52
C ASN A 118 1.19 -28.14 -4.42
N THR A 119 2.08 -27.27 -3.95
CA THR A 119 2.88 -26.44 -4.85
C THR A 119 4.32 -26.93 -4.77
N GLY A 120 4.70 -27.75 -5.74
CA GLY A 120 6.11 -28.06 -6.00
C GLY A 120 6.86 -26.78 -6.32
N TRP A 121 8.11 -26.73 -5.87
CA TRP A 121 9.09 -25.72 -6.27
C TRP A 121 9.40 -25.82 -7.76
#